data_AF-A0A2H6FK83-F1
#
_entry.id   AF-A0A2H6FK83-F1
#
_cell.length_a   1.000
_cell.length_b   1.000
_cell.length_c   1.000
_cell.angle_alpha   90.00
_cell.angle_beta   90.00
_cell.angle_gamma   90.00
#
_symmetry.space_group_name_H-M   'P 1'
#
loop_
_entity.id
_entity.type
_entity.pdbx_description
1 polymer ?
#
loop_
_entity_poly.entity_id
_entity_poly.type
_entity_poly.pdbx_seq_one_letter_code
_entity_poly.pdbx_strand_id
1 'polypeptide(L)'
;MEAYLIENEGVLTLDNELFNSVEIIEAELTLKQGRKSQDTDGRIDILVKYSEEYIGIIELKLGKLEQVHLEQLEDYLSERDRLLSEYPDLISPELSEKPKWIGVLVGSSIDPEMERKISDGYLTHDDIPIAALTMQRYRGNDGQIYVVTDTYFNNKASTKDYTKYQFDGKTYGKGRLVLAVMKKFVEEHPDVTYSELVTVFPKTTQGSRGVFALQSEAEDIYASSSRKRHFINPEDIIQLKDSVIAVCTQWGASNIVKFISVARQNGYEIVQVNG
;
A
#
# COMPACT_ATOMS: atom_id res chain seq x y z
N MET A 1 7.06 -16.96 22.12
CA MET A 1 6.44 -15.87 21.35
C MET A 1 6.46 -16.25 19.89
N GLU A 2 7.65 -16.48 19.35
CA GLU A 2 7.91 -16.96 17.98
C GLU A 2 7.02 -18.13 17.52
N ALA A 3 7.10 -19.31 18.15
CA ALA A 3 6.29 -20.48 17.74
C ALA A 3 4.78 -20.18 17.62
N TYR A 4 4.25 -19.32 18.49
CA TYR A 4 2.85 -18.91 18.41
C TYR A 4 2.58 -18.03 17.18
N LEU A 5 3.49 -17.10 16.85
CA LEU A 5 3.39 -16.25 15.66
C LEU A 5 3.54 -17.07 14.37
N ILE A 6 4.37 -18.11 14.39
CA ILE A 6 4.49 -19.04 13.26
C ILE A 6 3.18 -19.79 13.00
N GLU A 7 2.53 -20.26 14.05
CA GLU A 7 1.23 -20.94 13.94
C GLU A 7 0.05 -19.98 13.70
N ASN A 8 0.25 -18.66 13.91
CA ASN A 8 -0.80 -17.65 13.87
C ASN A 8 -0.30 -16.38 13.15
N GLU A 9 0.18 -16.52 11.91
CA GLU A 9 0.83 -15.44 11.16
C GLU A 9 -0.03 -14.18 10.99
N GLY A 10 -1.37 -14.32 10.98
CA GLY A 10 -2.31 -13.19 10.91
C GLY A 10 -2.19 -12.19 12.09
N VAL A 11 -1.56 -12.60 13.20
CA VAL A 11 -1.21 -11.71 14.32
C VAL A 11 -0.22 -10.62 13.89
N LEU A 12 0.59 -10.87 12.85
CA LEU A 12 1.62 -9.96 12.34
C LEU A 12 1.09 -8.95 11.30
N THR A 13 -0.23 -8.89 11.11
CA THR A 13 -0.88 -7.90 10.24
C THR A 13 -0.68 -6.49 10.79
N LEU A 14 -0.30 -5.54 9.92
CA LEU A 14 0.05 -4.17 10.35
C LEU A 14 -1.01 -3.13 9.98
N ASP A 15 -1.77 -3.37 8.92
CA ASP A 15 -2.90 -2.54 8.53
C ASP A 15 -3.97 -3.38 7.83
N ASN A 16 -5.09 -2.74 7.44
CA ASN A 16 -6.19 -3.40 6.74
C ASN A 16 -6.02 -3.38 5.21
N GLU A 17 -4.89 -2.91 4.68
CA GLU A 17 -4.72 -2.60 3.26
C GLU A 17 -3.47 -3.25 2.64
N LEU A 18 -2.28 -2.75 2.96
CA LEU A 18 -1.01 -3.14 2.32
C LEU A 18 -0.31 -4.28 3.06
N PHE A 19 -0.54 -4.40 4.37
CA PHE A 19 0.12 -5.34 5.26
C PHE A 19 -0.91 -6.20 6.00
N ASN A 20 -1.97 -6.62 5.28
CA ASN A 20 -3.10 -7.41 5.81
C ASN A 20 -3.00 -8.91 5.51
N SER A 21 -2.05 -9.32 4.67
CA SER A 21 -1.72 -10.71 4.36
C SER A 21 -0.29 -10.94 4.82
N VAL A 22 -0.04 -12.01 5.54
CA VAL A 22 1.29 -12.37 6.03
C VAL A 22 1.56 -13.80 5.62
N GLU A 23 2.74 -14.04 5.05
CA GLU A 23 3.29 -15.36 4.78
C GLU A 23 4.68 -15.41 5.41
N ILE A 24 4.94 -16.38 6.27
CA ILE A 24 6.27 -16.55 6.87
C ILE A 24 7.19 -17.24 5.86
N ILE A 25 8.28 -16.55 5.52
CA ILE A 25 9.29 -17.07 4.60
C ILE A 25 10.24 -18.01 5.35
N GLU A 26 10.79 -17.53 6.47
CA GLU A 26 11.76 -18.28 7.27
C GLU A 26 11.83 -17.72 8.70
N ALA A 27 12.22 -18.57 9.65
CA ALA A 27 12.47 -18.18 11.05
C ALA A 27 13.91 -18.52 11.46
N GLU A 28 14.43 -17.78 12.45
CA GLU A 28 15.78 -17.95 13.00
C GLU A 28 16.91 -17.88 11.94
N LEU A 29 16.80 -16.96 10.99
CA LEU A 29 17.75 -16.80 9.89
C LEU A 29 19.08 -16.21 10.39
N THR A 30 20.18 -16.95 10.18
CA THR A 30 21.52 -16.52 10.62
C THR A 30 22.12 -15.53 9.63
N LEU A 31 22.68 -14.43 10.14
CA LEU A 31 23.27 -13.36 9.33
C LEU A 31 24.68 -13.07 9.85
N LYS A 32 25.70 -13.58 9.15
CA LYS A 32 27.10 -13.39 9.56
C LYS A 32 27.47 -11.91 9.51
N GLN A 33 28.03 -11.36 10.60
CA GLN A 33 28.28 -9.91 10.78
C GLN A 33 27.02 -9.02 10.69
N GLY A 34 25.82 -9.57 10.94
CA GLY A 34 24.56 -8.83 10.81
C GLY A 34 24.33 -7.72 11.85
N ARG A 35 25.19 -7.59 12.88
CA ARG A 35 25.09 -6.52 13.90
C ARG A 35 26.30 -5.61 13.82
N LYS A 36 26.25 -4.59 12.96
CA LYS A 36 27.32 -3.59 12.82
C LYS A 36 27.59 -2.84 14.13
N SER A 37 26.55 -2.63 14.94
CA SER A 37 26.67 -1.97 16.25
C SER A 37 27.43 -2.79 17.30
N GLN A 38 27.49 -4.12 17.16
CA GLN A 38 28.09 -5.02 18.16
C GLN A 38 29.27 -5.86 17.63
N ASP A 39 29.59 -5.77 16.33
CA ASP A 39 30.66 -6.55 15.66
C ASP A 39 30.52 -8.07 15.90
N THR A 40 29.28 -8.57 15.89
CA THR A 40 28.96 -10.00 16.04
C THR A 40 28.05 -10.51 14.94
N ASP A 41 28.01 -11.83 14.80
CA ASP A 41 26.97 -12.50 14.03
C ASP A 41 25.59 -12.18 14.63
N GLY A 42 24.63 -11.97 13.74
CA GLY A 42 23.24 -11.65 14.07
C GLY A 42 22.31 -12.79 13.67
N ARG A 43 21.09 -12.74 14.20
CA ARG A 43 20.00 -13.66 13.83
C ARG A 43 18.72 -12.86 13.70
N ILE A 44 18.08 -12.96 12.54
CA ILE A 44 16.73 -12.45 12.32
C ILE A 44 15.77 -13.47 12.89
N ASP A 45 14.82 -13.02 13.70
CA ASP A 45 13.86 -13.93 14.33
C ASP A 45 12.84 -14.45 13.30
N ILE A 46 12.23 -13.57 12.50
CA ILE A 46 11.29 -13.98 11.44
C ILE A 46 11.45 -13.10 10.20
N LEU A 47 11.47 -13.73 9.03
CA LEU A 47 11.35 -13.08 7.72
C LEU A 47 9.96 -13.35 7.15
N VAL A 48 9.24 -12.31 6.73
CA VAL A 48 7.86 -12.43 6.24
C VAL A 48 7.67 -11.76 4.88
N LYS A 49 6.69 -12.24 4.13
CA LYS A 49 6.15 -11.61 2.92
C LYS A 49 4.78 -11.03 3.25
N TYR A 50 4.61 -9.74 2.96
CA TYR A 50 3.30 -9.07 3.07
C TYR A 50 2.56 -9.01 1.73
N SER A 51 3.31 -8.92 0.63
CA SER A 51 2.78 -8.93 -0.74
C SER A 51 3.90 -9.25 -1.74
N GLU A 52 3.58 -9.31 -3.04
CA GLU A 52 4.58 -9.39 -4.12
C GLU A 52 5.60 -8.24 -4.12
N GLU A 53 5.29 -7.12 -3.44
CA GLU A 53 6.17 -5.95 -3.36
C GLU A 53 6.86 -5.78 -2.00
N TYR A 54 6.43 -6.45 -0.92
CA TYR A 54 6.89 -6.14 0.44
C TYR A 54 7.38 -7.36 1.21
N ILE A 55 8.61 -7.25 1.72
CA ILE A 55 9.23 -8.18 2.67
C ILE A 55 9.39 -7.48 4.02
N GLY A 56 9.14 -8.20 5.10
CA GLY A 56 9.33 -7.74 6.48
C GLY A 56 10.43 -8.49 7.20
N ILE A 57 11.27 -7.75 7.93
CA ILE A 57 12.16 -8.33 8.96
C ILE A 57 11.50 -8.08 10.32
N ILE A 58 11.31 -9.15 11.08
CA ILE A 58 10.69 -9.10 12.40
C ILE A 58 11.74 -9.40 13.48
N GLU A 59 11.80 -8.52 14.47
CA GLU A 59 12.62 -8.69 15.67
C GLU A 59 11.71 -8.85 16.90
N LEU A 60 11.88 -9.96 17.62
CA LEU A 60 11.06 -10.35 18.75
C LEU A 60 11.76 -10.03 20.08
N LYS A 61 11.01 -9.46 21.02
CA LYS A 61 11.46 -9.21 22.40
C LYS A 61 10.42 -9.70 23.39
N LEU A 62 10.87 -10.38 24.45
CA LEU A 62 9.97 -10.83 25.52
C LEU A 62 9.40 -9.65 26.33
N GLY A 63 10.18 -8.57 26.44
CA GLY A 63 9.89 -7.43 27.30
C GLY A 63 9.37 -6.21 26.56
N LYS A 64 9.52 -5.07 27.22
CA LYS A 64 9.27 -3.74 26.67
C LYS A 64 10.21 -3.48 25.49
N LEU A 65 9.66 -2.97 24.39
CA LEU A 65 10.46 -2.48 23.27
C LEU A 65 11.17 -1.19 23.70
N GLU A 66 12.47 -1.08 23.42
CA GLU A 66 13.33 0.07 23.73
C GLU A 66 14.20 0.42 22.53
N GLN A 67 14.83 1.60 22.54
CA GLN A 67 15.59 2.15 21.41
C GLN A 67 16.72 1.22 20.92
N VAL A 68 17.34 0.46 21.83
CA VAL A 68 18.35 -0.55 21.48
C VAL A 68 17.80 -1.68 20.59
N HIS A 69 16.51 -2.01 20.72
CA HIS A 69 15.87 -3.02 19.86
C HIS A 69 15.63 -2.48 18.46
N LEU A 70 15.29 -1.19 18.34
CA LEU A 70 15.17 -0.53 17.05
C LEU A 70 16.53 -0.48 16.33
N GLU A 71 17.61 -0.12 17.04
CA GLU A 71 18.97 -0.13 16.50
C GLU A 71 19.36 -1.52 15.97
N GLN A 72 19.03 -2.57 16.71
CA GLN A 72 19.29 -3.94 16.28
C GLN A 72 18.51 -4.32 15.00
N LEU A 73 17.23 -3.92 14.90
CA LEU A 73 16.43 -4.17 13.71
C LEU A 73 16.96 -3.38 12.49
N GLU A 74 17.41 -2.15 12.70
CA GLU A 74 18.02 -1.32 11.65
C GLU A 74 19.33 -1.92 11.13
N ASP A 75 20.16 -2.50 12.01
CA ASP A 75 21.36 -3.23 11.60
C ASP A 75 21.01 -4.35 10.61
N TYR A 76 19.98 -5.15 10.89
CA TYR A 76 19.52 -6.22 9.99
C TYR A 76 18.95 -5.69 8.67
N LEU A 77 18.16 -4.62 8.72
CA LEU A 77 17.65 -3.97 7.50
C LEU A 77 18.78 -3.39 6.64
N SER A 78 19.89 -2.96 7.24
CA SER A 78 21.06 -2.49 6.50
C SER A 78 21.77 -3.60 5.70
N GLU A 79 21.54 -4.86 6.06
CA GLU A 79 22.10 -6.06 5.41
C GLU A 79 21.09 -6.75 4.48
N ARG A 80 19.95 -6.14 4.21
CA ARG A 80 18.87 -6.72 3.38
C ARG A 80 19.32 -7.17 1.98
N ASP A 81 20.21 -6.42 1.33
CA ASP A 81 20.70 -6.79 -0.01
C ASP A 81 21.55 -8.06 0.04
N ARG A 82 22.27 -8.26 1.16
CA ARG A 82 23.04 -9.47 1.40
C ARG A 82 22.13 -10.67 1.67
N LEU A 83 21.03 -10.48 2.41
CA LEU A 83 20.01 -11.52 2.58
C LEU A 83 19.47 -12.02 1.24
N LEU A 84 19.16 -11.09 0.32
CA LEU A 84 18.70 -11.45 -1.03
C LEU A 84 19.76 -12.29 -1.78
N SER A 85 21.04 -12.01 -1.56
CA SER A 85 22.14 -12.72 -2.23
C SER A 85 22.46 -14.09 -1.61
N GLU A 86 22.34 -14.23 -0.29
CA GLU A 86 22.65 -15.49 0.42
C GLU A 86 21.49 -16.49 0.32
N TYR A 87 20.26 -16.01 0.13
CA TYR A 87 19.05 -16.83 0.08
C TYR A 87 18.17 -16.56 -1.16
N PRO A 88 18.71 -16.70 -2.38
CA PRO A 88 17.98 -16.35 -3.62
C PRO A 88 16.70 -17.17 -3.82
N ASP A 89 16.67 -18.41 -3.32
CA ASP A 89 15.53 -19.32 -3.45
C ASP A 89 14.35 -18.95 -2.53
N LEU A 90 14.60 -18.25 -1.41
CA LEU A 90 13.56 -17.80 -0.48
C LEU A 90 12.67 -16.69 -1.08
N ILE A 91 13.16 -16.03 -2.13
CA ILE A 91 12.49 -14.87 -2.74
C ILE A 91 11.66 -15.26 -3.97
N SER A 92 11.89 -16.43 -4.56
CA SER A 92 11.07 -17.05 -5.62
C SER A 92 10.76 -16.12 -6.84
N PRO A 93 10.11 -16.61 -7.91
CA PRO A 93 9.77 -15.76 -9.07
C PRO A 93 8.56 -14.83 -8.83
N GLU A 94 7.90 -14.90 -7.66
CA GLU A 94 6.67 -14.13 -7.36
C GLU A 94 6.92 -12.77 -6.71
N LEU A 95 8.11 -12.55 -6.13
CA LEU A 95 8.48 -11.24 -5.60
C LEU A 95 9.02 -10.36 -6.73
N SER A 96 8.72 -9.06 -6.68
CA SER A 96 9.27 -8.09 -7.64
C SER A 96 10.81 -8.15 -7.66
N GLU A 97 11.45 -7.86 -8.80
CA GLU A 97 12.92 -7.88 -8.95
C GLU A 97 13.67 -7.03 -7.90
N LYS A 98 12.98 -6.07 -7.26
CA LYS A 98 13.47 -5.28 -6.12
C LYS A 98 12.34 -5.08 -5.09
N PRO A 99 12.22 -5.96 -4.09
CA PRO A 99 11.18 -5.81 -3.08
C PRO A 99 11.44 -4.57 -2.22
N LYS A 100 10.35 -3.97 -1.74
CA LYS A 100 10.35 -2.97 -0.67
C LYS A 100 10.43 -3.69 0.67
N TRP A 101 10.96 -2.99 1.66
CA TRP A 101 11.22 -3.53 2.98
C TRP A 101 10.41 -2.82 4.05
N ILE A 102 10.14 -3.53 5.13
CA ILE A 102 9.60 -2.99 6.38
C ILE A 102 10.28 -3.69 7.56
N GLY A 103 10.57 -2.94 8.61
CA GLY A 103 10.99 -3.52 9.90
C GLY A 103 9.81 -3.61 10.86
N VAL A 104 9.71 -4.70 11.61
CA VAL A 104 8.67 -4.89 12.62
C VAL A 104 9.29 -5.29 13.96
N LEU A 105 9.05 -4.49 15.00
CA LEU A 105 9.39 -4.86 16.37
C LEU A 105 8.18 -5.51 17.04
N VAL A 106 8.37 -6.66 17.70
CA VAL A 106 7.30 -7.30 18.47
C VAL A 106 7.71 -7.45 19.93
N GLY A 107 6.92 -6.91 20.85
CA GLY A 107 7.20 -6.95 22.28
C GLY A 107 5.96 -7.15 23.16
N SER A 108 6.12 -7.12 24.48
CA SER A 108 4.97 -7.16 25.42
C SER A 108 4.41 -5.78 25.77
N SER A 109 5.21 -4.74 25.55
CA SER A 109 4.88 -3.32 25.68
C SER A 109 5.88 -2.50 24.87
N ILE A 110 5.67 -1.21 24.74
CA ILE A 110 6.57 -0.30 24.03
C ILE A 110 6.93 0.90 24.91
N ASP A 111 8.16 1.41 24.76
CA ASP A 111 8.54 2.68 25.35
C ASP A 111 7.74 3.85 24.76
N PRO A 112 7.18 4.77 25.58
CA PRO A 112 6.35 5.86 25.08
C PRO A 112 7.04 6.77 24.03
N GLU A 113 8.35 6.97 24.14
CA GLU A 113 9.07 7.79 23.13
C GLU A 113 9.17 7.04 21.81
N MET A 114 9.43 5.72 21.85
CA MET A 114 9.42 4.90 20.66
C MET A 114 8.04 4.74 20.06
N GLU A 115 7.01 4.56 20.89
CA GLU A 115 5.62 4.49 20.46
C GLU A 115 5.26 5.72 19.64
N ARG A 116 5.54 6.91 20.20
CA ARG A 116 5.31 8.18 19.52
C ARG A 116 6.14 8.27 18.23
N LYS A 117 7.44 7.98 18.29
CA LYS A 117 8.35 8.02 17.13
C LYS A 117 7.84 7.15 15.98
N ILE A 118 7.47 5.90 16.26
CA ILE A 118 6.98 4.94 15.26
C ILE A 118 5.58 5.31 14.77
N SER A 119 4.68 5.73 15.66
CA SER A 119 3.32 6.18 15.30
C SER A 119 3.33 7.48 14.47
N ASP A 120 4.35 8.31 14.66
CA ASP A 120 4.62 9.48 13.82
C ASP A 120 5.23 9.09 12.46
N GLY A 121 5.34 7.81 12.12
CA GLY A 121 5.79 7.31 10.82
C GLY A 121 7.30 7.39 10.64
N TYR A 122 8.02 6.83 11.60
CA TYR A 122 9.47 6.74 11.55
C TYR A 122 9.98 5.97 10.32
N LEU A 123 11.04 6.50 9.72
CA LEU A 123 11.80 5.87 8.65
C LEU A 123 13.24 5.70 9.11
N THR A 124 13.87 4.60 8.71
CA THR A 124 15.32 4.43 8.87
C THR A 124 16.08 5.42 7.98
N HIS A 125 17.41 5.45 8.11
CA HIS A 125 18.28 6.20 7.18
C HIS A 125 18.05 5.85 5.70
N ASP A 126 17.67 4.60 5.40
CA ASP A 126 17.46 4.09 4.05
C ASP A 126 15.99 4.24 3.59
N ASP A 127 15.23 5.13 4.22
CA ASP A 127 13.80 5.37 3.96
C ASP A 127 12.91 4.13 4.15
N ILE A 128 13.33 3.18 5.01
CA ILE A 128 12.56 1.97 5.31
C ILE A 128 11.57 2.26 6.44
N PRO A 129 10.27 1.97 6.27
CA PRO A 129 9.30 2.11 7.35
C PRO A 129 9.53 1.10 8.47
N ILE A 130 9.24 1.53 9.69
CA ILE A 130 9.25 0.68 10.89
C ILE A 130 7.84 0.64 11.50
N ALA A 131 7.41 -0.56 11.89
CA ALA A 131 6.23 -0.81 12.71
C ALA A 131 6.64 -1.40 14.06
N ALA A 132 5.77 -1.24 15.06
CA ALA A 132 5.85 -1.99 16.30
C ALA A 132 4.51 -2.65 16.60
N LEU A 133 4.56 -3.84 17.18
CA LEU A 133 3.40 -4.59 17.64
C LEU A 133 3.63 -5.03 19.08
N THR A 134 2.68 -4.75 19.96
CA THR A 134 2.70 -5.30 21.31
C THR A 134 1.73 -6.44 21.42
N MET A 135 2.16 -7.55 22.00
CA MET A 135 1.35 -8.75 22.18
C MET A 135 1.34 -9.18 23.64
N GLN A 136 0.14 -9.29 24.20
CA GLN A 136 -0.08 -9.76 25.56
C GLN A 136 -0.96 -11.00 25.57
N ARG A 137 -0.60 -11.97 26.41
CA ARG A 137 -1.31 -13.24 26.51
C ARG A 137 -1.96 -13.34 27.88
N TYR A 138 -3.28 -13.51 27.88
CA TYR A 138 -4.09 -13.68 29.07
C TYR A 138 -4.64 -15.12 29.11
N ARG A 139 -4.71 -15.70 30.30
CA ARG A 139 -5.37 -16.99 30.51
C ARG A 139 -6.69 -16.75 31.24
N GLY A 140 -7.80 -17.12 30.60
CA GLY A 140 -9.13 -17.12 31.20
C GLY A 140 -9.24 -18.14 32.32
N ASN A 141 -10.28 -17.97 33.16
CA ASN A 141 -10.55 -18.87 34.28
C ASN A 141 -10.90 -20.31 33.84
N ASP A 142 -11.28 -20.47 32.57
CA ASP A 142 -11.56 -21.73 31.89
C ASP A 142 -10.32 -22.34 31.20
N GLY A 143 -9.15 -21.70 31.32
CA GLY A 143 -7.92 -22.11 30.69
C GLY A 143 -7.76 -21.64 29.23
N GLN A 144 -8.75 -20.95 28.65
CA GLN A 144 -8.62 -20.38 27.31
C GLN A 144 -7.54 -19.29 27.29
N ILE A 145 -6.77 -19.23 26.20
CA ILE A 145 -5.71 -18.23 26.03
C ILE A 145 -6.25 -17.14 25.09
N TYR A 146 -6.28 -15.91 25.58
CA TYR A 146 -6.61 -14.72 24.81
C TYR A 146 -5.33 -13.98 24.48
N VAL A 147 -5.20 -13.56 23.23
CA VAL A 147 -4.07 -12.75 22.77
C VAL A 147 -4.62 -11.39 22.36
N VAL A 148 -4.07 -10.35 22.97
CA VAL A 148 -4.39 -8.95 22.66
C VAL A 148 -3.19 -8.36 21.96
N THR A 149 -3.43 -7.70 20.82
CA THR A 149 -2.40 -7.01 20.06
C THR A 149 -2.75 -5.55 19.84
N ASP A 150 -1.74 -4.70 19.96
CA ASP A 150 -1.79 -3.31 19.54
C ASP A 150 -0.71 -3.08 18.50
N THR A 151 -1.08 -2.43 17.39
CA THR A 151 -0.17 -2.13 16.30
C THR A 151 0.09 -0.63 16.25
N TYR A 152 1.36 -0.27 16.32
CA TYR A 152 1.87 1.09 16.19
C TYR A 152 2.56 1.20 14.85
N PHE A 153 1.83 1.72 13.87
CA PHE A 153 2.36 1.86 12.53
C PHE A 153 1.67 3.00 11.80
N ASN A 154 2.48 3.86 11.19
CA ASN A 154 2.01 4.87 10.27
C ASN A 154 2.88 4.80 9.03
N ASN A 155 2.34 4.21 7.98
CA ASN A 155 3.07 4.08 6.73
C ASN A 155 3.15 5.43 6.00
N LYS A 156 4.03 6.33 6.47
CA LYS A 156 4.39 7.55 5.71
C LYS A 156 5.05 7.20 4.36
N ALA A 157 5.68 6.02 4.25
CA ALA A 157 6.20 5.49 3.01
C ALA A 157 5.09 4.97 2.06
N SER A 158 3.84 4.84 2.52
CA SER A 158 2.68 4.80 1.62
C SER A 158 2.54 6.21 1.04
N THR A 159 3.17 6.40 -0.11
CA THR A 159 2.99 7.52 -1.03
C THR A 159 1.56 7.54 -1.62
N LYS A 160 0.52 7.21 -0.83
CA LYS A 160 -0.86 7.40 -1.24
C LYS A 160 -1.12 8.89 -1.25
N ASP A 161 -0.99 9.43 -2.44
CA ASP A 161 -1.34 10.80 -2.73
C ASP A 161 -2.86 10.97 -2.57
N TYR A 162 -3.28 11.55 -1.45
CA TYR A 162 -4.68 11.91 -1.17
C TYR A 162 -5.06 13.30 -1.72
N THR A 163 -4.21 13.94 -2.52
CA THR A 163 -4.50 15.24 -3.15
C THR A 163 -5.89 15.21 -3.77
N LYS A 164 -6.68 16.21 -3.38
CA LYS A 164 -8.01 16.47 -3.88
C LYS A 164 -7.97 17.66 -4.83
N TYR A 165 -9.03 17.78 -5.61
CA TYR A 165 -9.15 18.81 -6.62
C TYR A 165 -10.53 19.44 -6.55
N GLN A 166 -10.56 20.76 -6.66
CA GLN A 166 -11.78 21.51 -6.81
C GLN A 166 -12.12 21.61 -8.31
N PHE A 167 -13.36 21.28 -8.64
CA PHE A 167 -13.94 21.40 -9.97
C PHE A 167 -15.44 21.70 -9.81
N ASP A 168 -15.94 22.70 -10.53
CA ASP A 168 -17.35 23.12 -10.49
C ASP A 168 -17.91 23.31 -9.06
N GLY A 169 -17.15 24.00 -8.21
CA GLY A 169 -17.50 24.28 -6.82
C GLY A 169 -17.45 23.09 -5.86
N LYS A 170 -17.07 21.89 -6.31
CA LYS A 170 -17.01 20.66 -5.50
C LYS A 170 -15.60 20.11 -5.40
N THR A 171 -15.31 19.41 -4.31
CA THR A 171 -14.00 18.79 -4.06
C THR A 171 -14.05 17.29 -4.33
N TYR A 172 -13.10 16.80 -5.10
CA TYR A 172 -13.04 15.40 -5.54
C TYR A 172 -11.67 14.77 -5.29
N GLY A 173 -11.67 13.48 -4.98
CA GLY A 173 -10.47 12.65 -5.18
C GLY A 173 -10.21 12.37 -6.66
N LYS A 174 -9.00 11.95 -7.03
CA LYS A 174 -8.52 11.85 -8.42
C LYS A 174 -9.48 11.14 -9.38
N GLY A 175 -9.88 9.90 -9.11
CA GLY A 175 -10.81 9.18 -9.99
C GLY A 175 -12.19 9.85 -10.08
N ARG A 176 -12.69 10.41 -8.97
CA ARG A 176 -13.97 11.13 -8.94
C ARG A 176 -13.89 12.47 -9.68
N LEU A 177 -12.74 13.15 -9.67
CA LEU A 177 -12.49 14.33 -10.49
C LEU A 177 -12.61 13.98 -11.97
N VAL A 178 -11.94 12.92 -12.42
CA VAL A 178 -12.00 12.48 -13.82
C VAL A 178 -13.43 12.18 -14.23
N LEU A 179 -14.17 11.42 -13.40
CA LEU A 179 -15.58 11.13 -13.64
C LEU A 179 -16.44 12.41 -13.74
N ALA A 180 -16.23 13.37 -12.83
CA ALA A 180 -16.98 14.63 -12.81
C ALA A 180 -16.72 15.47 -14.08
N VAL A 181 -15.46 15.60 -14.49
CA VAL A 181 -15.06 16.31 -15.72
C VAL A 181 -15.64 15.61 -16.95
N MET A 182 -15.57 14.28 -17.03
CA MET A 182 -16.14 13.54 -18.16
C MET A 182 -17.66 13.67 -18.25
N LYS A 183 -18.38 13.59 -17.12
CA LYS A 183 -19.82 13.86 -17.08
C LYS A 183 -20.13 15.27 -17.57
N LYS A 184 -19.36 16.26 -17.13
CA LYS A 184 -19.54 17.65 -17.56
C LYS A 184 -19.31 17.82 -19.07
N PHE A 185 -18.26 17.20 -19.60
CA PHE A 185 -17.95 17.25 -21.02
C PHE A 185 -19.08 16.67 -21.88
N VAL A 186 -19.62 15.51 -21.50
CA VAL A 186 -20.73 14.88 -22.22
C VAL A 186 -22.04 15.67 -22.06
N GLU A 187 -22.28 16.28 -20.90
CA GLU A 187 -23.42 17.19 -20.70
C GLU A 187 -23.35 18.40 -21.66
N GLU A 188 -22.17 18.96 -21.87
CA GLU A 188 -21.95 20.09 -22.78
C GLU A 188 -21.91 19.68 -24.26
N HIS A 189 -21.66 18.39 -24.54
CA HIS A 189 -21.55 17.81 -25.89
C HIS A 189 -22.42 16.55 -26.00
N PRO A 190 -23.75 16.66 -25.96
CA PRO A 190 -24.67 15.51 -25.85
C PRO A 190 -24.60 14.55 -27.04
N ASP A 191 -24.09 15.01 -28.18
CA ASP A 191 -23.93 14.23 -29.41
C ASP A 191 -22.56 13.55 -29.56
N VAL A 192 -21.67 13.66 -28.56
CA VAL A 192 -20.32 13.09 -28.66
C VAL A 192 -20.38 11.56 -28.77
N THR A 193 -19.64 11.03 -29.74
CA THR A 193 -19.45 9.59 -29.96
C THR A 193 -18.25 9.05 -29.19
N TYR A 194 -18.16 7.73 -29.03
CA TYR A 194 -16.99 7.09 -28.44
C TYR A 194 -15.69 7.52 -29.12
N SER A 195 -15.69 7.52 -30.47
CA SER A 195 -14.51 7.83 -31.26
C SER A 195 -14.03 9.27 -31.06
N GLU A 196 -14.95 10.24 -31.03
CA GLU A 196 -14.64 11.65 -30.77
C GLU A 196 -14.12 11.83 -29.34
N LEU A 197 -14.74 11.17 -28.36
CA LEU A 197 -14.28 11.25 -26.97
C LEU A 197 -12.87 10.67 -26.79
N VAL A 198 -12.51 9.62 -27.54
CA VAL A 198 -11.13 9.08 -27.57
C VAL A 198 -10.14 10.09 -28.16
N THR A 199 -10.55 10.93 -29.12
CA THR A 199 -9.66 11.99 -29.64
C THR A 199 -9.40 13.07 -28.60
N VAL A 200 -10.41 13.41 -27.79
CA VAL A 200 -10.29 14.43 -26.73
C VAL A 200 -9.53 13.90 -25.52
N PHE A 201 -9.80 12.67 -25.10
CA PHE A 201 -9.15 12.01 -23.97
C PHE A 201 -8.47 10.70 -24.42
N PRO A 202 -7.31 10.79 -25.10
CA PRO A 202 -6.60 9.61 -25.58
C PRO A 202 -6.23 8.66 -24.45
N LYS A 203 -6.17 7.36 -24.77
CA LYS A 203 -5.76 6.29 -23.84
C LYS A 203 -4.46 6.62 -23.09
N THR A 204 -3.50 7.22 -23.79
CA THR A 204 -2.17 7.63 -23.27
C THR A 204 -2.23 8.67 -22.14
N THR A 205 -3.36 9.37 -21.98
CA THR A 205 -3.59 10.33 -20.88
C THR A 205 -3.51 9.62 -19.53
N GLN A 206 -4.15 8.46 -19.41
CA GLN A 206 -4.06 7.61 -18.21
C GLN A 206 -2.83 6.70 -18.28
N GLY A 207 -2.58 6.10 -19.45
CA GLY A 207 -1.54 5.09 -19.67
C GLY A 207 -2.10 3.82 -20.32
N SER A 208 -1.73 2.65 -19.79
CA SER A 208 -2.10 1.35 -20.39
C SER A 208 -3.57 0.99 -20.27
N ARG A 209 -4.29 1.55 -19.27
CA ARG A 209 -5.70 1.21 -18.99
C ARG A 209 -6.69 2.13 -19.70
N GLY A 210 -6.26 3.33 -20.06
CA GLY A 210 -7.13 4.35 -20.67
C GLY A 210 -7.96 5.12 -19.64
N VAL A 211 -8.57 6.22 -20.11
CA VAL A 211 -9.37 7.12 -19.28
C VAL A 211 -10.74 6.50 -18.98
N PHE A 212 -11.30 5.81 -19.96
CA PHE A 212 -12.59 5.12 -19.93
C PHE A 212 -12.52 3.88 -20.83
N ALA A 213 -13.49 2.99 -20.66
CA ALA A 213 -13.73 1.81 -21.48
C ALA A 213 -15.23 1.66 -21.76
N LEU A 214 -15.61 0.79 -22.69
CA LEU A 214 -17.02 0.41 -22.84
C LEU A 214 -17.53 -0.22 -21.54
N GLN A 215 -18.81 -0.03 -21.21
CA GLN A 215 -19.40 -0.60 -20.00
C GLN A 215 -19.20 -2.12 -19.94
N SER A 216 -19.43 -2.83 -21.05
CA SER A 216 -19.23 -4.28 -21.12
C SER A 216 -17.79 -4.70 -20.81
N GLU A 217 -16.80 -4.00 -21.36
CA GLU A 217 -15.38 -4.28 -21.09
C GLU A 217 -15.03 -4.03 -19.61
N ALA A 218 -15.60 -2.98 -19.02
CA ALA A 218 -15.41 -2.67 -17.60
C ALA A 218 -16.04 -3.73 -16.68
N GLU A 219 -17.21 -4.26 -17.05
CA GLU A 219 -17.88 -5.35 -16.36
C GLU A 219 -17.09 -6.66 -16.48
N ASP A 220 -16.57 -6.98 -17.67
CA ASP A 220 -15.71 -8.16 -17.91
C ASP A 220 -14.42 -8.11 -17.07
N ILE A 221 -13.80 -6.93 -16.96
CA ILE A 221 -12.62 -6.71 -16.10
C ILE A 221 -12.98 -6.96 -14.64
N TYR A 222 -14.16 -6.51 -14.18
CA TYR A 222 -14.60 -6.75 -12.82
C TYR A 222 -14.92 -8.23 -12.58
N ALA A 223 -15.62 -8.89 -13.49
CA ALA A 223 -15.96 -10.31 -13.39
C ALA A 223 -14.71 -11.20 -13.35
N SER A 224 -13.70 -10.90 -14.16
CA SER A 224 -12.47 -11.69 -14.26
C SER A 224 -11.47 -11.43 -13.12
N SER A 225 -11.40 -10.21 -12.59
CA SER A 225 -10.38 -9.82 -11.59
C SER A 225 -10.92 -9.57 -10.19
N SER A 226 -12.25 -9.47 -10.03
CA SER A 226 -12.92 -8.99 -8.81
C SER A 226 -12.46 -7.60 -8.32
N ARG A 227 -11.75 -6.83 -9.17
CA ARG A 227 -11.22 -5.51 -8.83
C ARG A 227 -12.01 -4.43 -9.59
N LYS A 228 -12.56 -3.45 -8.85
CA LYS A 228 -13.31 -2.31 -9.40
C LYS A 228 -12.39 -1.28 -10.07
N ARG A 229 -11.84 -1.64 -11.24
CA ARG A 229 -10.93 -0.78 -12.03
C ARG A 229 -11.65 0.34 -12.78
N HIS A 230 -12.98 0.30 -12.85
CA HIS A 230 -13.84 1.32 -13.43
C HIS A 230 -15.04 1.60 -12.51
N PHE A 231 -15.65 2.77 -12.63
CA PHE A 231 -16.91 3.08 -11.96
C PHE A 231 -18.07 2.41 -12.72
N ILE A 232 -18.53 1.27 -12.19
CA ILE A 232 -19.58 0.44 -12.79
C ILE A 232 -20.95 0.57 -12.10
N ASN A 233 -21.06 1.46 -11.11
CA ASN A 233 -22.35 1.70 -10.48
C ASN A 233 -23.27 2.45 -11.46
N PRO A 234 -24.59 2.18 -11.47
CA PRO A 234 -25.52 2.80 -12.41
C PRO A 234 -25.48 4.33 -12.42
N GLU A 235 -25.28 4.97 -11.27
CA GLU A 235 -25.18 6.42 -11.15
C GLU A 235 -23.89 7.01 -11.74
N ASP A 236 -22.86 6.19 -11.97
CA ASP A 236 -21.54 6.60 -12.44
C ASP A 236 -21.30 6.31 -13.93
N ILE A 237 -22.11 5.46 -14.54
CA ILE A 237 -22.06 5.18 -15.98
C ILE A 237 -22.41 6.43 -16.80
N ILE A 238 -21.74 6.59 -17.95
CA ILE A 238 -21.95 7.73 -18.86
C ILE A 238 -22.51 7.20 -20.19
N GLN A 239 -23.66 7.75 -20.59
CA GLN A 239 -24.27 7.49 -21.88
C GLN A 239 -23.69 8.45 -22.92
N LEU A 240 -23.10 7.92 -23.99
CA LEU A 240 -22.72 8.66 -25.18
C LEU A 240 -23.79 8.50 -26.27
N LYS A 241 -23.61 9.17 -27.41
CA LYS A 241 -24.54 9.07 -28.54
C LYS A 241 -24.66 7.65 -29.10
N ASP A 242 -23.56 6.90 -29.14
CA ASP A 242 -23.43 5.62 -29.83
C ASP A 242 -23.10 4.45 -28.90
N SER A 243 -22.82 4.72 -27.62
CA SER A 243 -22.27 3.74 -26.70
C SER A 243 -22.47 4.13 -25.24
N VAL A 244 -22.13 3.20 -24.34
CA VAL A 244 -22.17 3.40 -22.89
C VAL A 244 -20.79 3.10 -22.33
N ILE A 245 -20.26 4.00 -21.51
CA ILE A 245 -18.88 3.93 -21.03
C ILE A 245 -18.78 3.97 -19.50
N ALA A 246 -17.68 3.42 -18.99
CA ALA A 246 -17.31 3.47 -17.59
C ALA A 246 -15.92 4.10 -17.43
N VAL A 247 -15.77 5.02 -16.48
CA VAL A 247 -14.53 5.77 -16.24
C VAL A 247 -13.56 4.97 -15.37
N CYS A 248 -12.27 4.99 -15.70
CA CYS A 248 -11.23 4.30 -14.95
C CYS A 248 -11.05 4.90 -13.55
N THR A 249 -10.91 4.07 -12.52
CA THR A 249 -10.69 4.49 -11.13
C THR A 249 -9.21 4.67 -10.78
N GLN A 250 -8.30 4.18 -11.64
CA GLN A 250 -6.88 4.02 -11.35
C GLN A 250 -6.07 5.28 -11.70
N TRP A 251 -6.05 6.23 -10.77
CA TRP A 251 -5.35 7.51 -10.93
C TRP A 251 -4.37 7.76 -9.78
N GLY A 252 -3.11 7.96 -10.13
CA GLY A 252 -2.03 8.35 -9.23
C GLY A 252 -1.54 9.78 -9.49
N ALA A 253 -0.59 10.24 -8.68
CA ALA A 253 -0.02 11.59 -8.77
C ALA A 253 0.53 11.91 -10.17
N SER A 254 1.18 10.95 -10.83
CA SER A 254 1.88 11.16 -12.10
C SER A 254 0.94 11.23 -13.31
N ASN A 255 -0.14 10.46 -13.34
CA ASN A 255 -1.06 10.42 -14.49
C ASN A 255 -2.23 11.39 -14.37
N ILE A 256 -2.65 11.78 -13.15
CA ILE A 256 -3.71 12.78 -12.98
C ILE A 256 -3.31 14.16 -13.54
N VAL A 257 -2.03 14.53 -13.46
CA VAL A 257 -1.52 15.79 -14.02
C VAL A 257 -1.73 15.87 -15.53
N LYS A 258 -1.56 14.74 -16.25
CA LYS A 258 -1.81 14.66 -17.69
C LYS A 258 -3.29 14.88 -18.00
N PHE A 259 -4.17 14.22 -17.25
CA PHE A 259 -5.61 14.42 -17.40
C PHE A 259 -6.03 15.87 -17.15
N ILE A 260 -5.52 16.49 -16.08
CA ILE A 260 -5.80 17.90 -15.76
C ILE A 260 -5.33 18.83 -16.89
N SER A 261 -4.17 18.54 -17.50
CA SER A 261 -3.69 19.30 -18.66
C SER A 261 -4.67 19.22 -19.83
N VAL A 262 -5.18 18.02 -20.14
CA VAL A 262 -6.18 17.82 -21.21
C VAL A 262 -7.49 18.52 -20.86
N ALA A 263 -7.97 18.40 -19.62
CA ALA A 263 -9.19 19.06 -19.17
C ALA A 263 -9.09 20.59 -19.28
N ARG A 264 -7.96 21.18 -18.90
CA ARG A 264 -7.70 22.62 -19.04
C ARG A 264 -7.66 23.08 -20.50
N GLN A 265 -7.12 22.26 -21.41
CA GLN A 265 -7.17 22.55 -22.85
C GLN A 265 -8.61 22.58 -23.39
N ASN A 266 -9.52 21.87 -22.73
CA ASN A 266 -10.96 21.89 -23.02
C ASN A 266 -11.73 22.93 -22.19
N GLY A 267 -11.05 23.87 -21.53
CA GLY A 267 -11.68 24.99 -20.83
C GLY A 267 -12.09 24.71 -19.38
N TYR A 268 -11.75 23.55 -18.80
CA TYR A 268 -12.10 23.24 -17.42
C TYR A 268 -11.07 23.76 -16.42
N GLU A 269 -11.53 24.60 -15.49
CA GLU A 269 -10.73 25.04 -14.36
C GLU A 269 -10.71 23.98 -13.26
N ILE A 270 -9.50 23.48 -12.97
CA ILE A 270 -9.25 22.49 -11.92
C ILE A 270 -8.14 23.03 -11.03
N VAL A 271 -8.45 23.17 -9.75
CA VAL A 271 -7.53 23.67 -8.73
C VAL A 271 -7.18 22.54 -7.77
N GLN A 272 -5.89 22.35 -7.52
CA GLN A 272 -5.44 21.43 -6.49
C GLN A 272 -5.75 22.01 -5.11
N VAL A 273 -6.33 21.21 -4.22
CA VAL A 273 -6.59 21.60 -2.83
C VAL A 273 -5.90 20.62 -1.89
N ASN A 274 -5.32 21.15 -0.81
CA ASN A 274 -4.72 20.31 0.23
C ASN A 274 -5.84 19.53 0.92
N GLY A 275 -5.68 18.20 0.93
CA GLY A 275 -6.72 17.24 1.29
C GLY A 275 -6.87 17.02 2.78
#